data_AF-A0A936PVA3-F1
#
_entry.id   AF-A0A936PVA3-F1
#
_cell.length_a   1.000
_cell.length_b   1.000
_cell.length_c   1.000
_cell.angle_alpha   90.00
_cell.angle_beta   90.00
_cell.angle_gamma   90.00
#
_symmetry.space_group_name_H-M   'P 1'
#
loop_
_entity.id
_entity.type
_entity.pdbx_description
1 polymer ?
#
loop_
_entity_poly.entity_id
_entity_poly.type
_entity_poly.pdbx_seq_one_letter_code
_entity_poly.pdbx_strand_id
1 'polypeptide(L)'
;MRPTLVRWLPLQERYAGQTSLLYADPPYNTQDAGFPYKNGYKHSTWAAMVNQILPIGRTCCEQGVTSWAIDDTEPGLLRSMLDEAFGIVNFAGTVAVEVNPAGQNIRDNVPARSHDYFHIYANSIENSEMQLRTLTADEEKQYKLSSDDGAFIWDNLRRRGGNSRPSDRPKQYFPLYASLTPPRVELSPFPGSTEIFPIDPKGEQRIWRNNRDGVVRDLASGRISVISKAGRMEVVKKSFMPEGKKWKTIWTDSRYSATSHGTKLLLDMILAPRFPYPKSLPSCLTA
;
A
#
# COMPACT_ATOMS: atom_id res chain seq x y z
N MET A 1 -20.39 39.45 0.94
CA MET A 1 -18.91 39.45 0.99
C MET A 1 -18.40 38.20 0.32
N ARG A 2 -17.60 38.33 -0.75
CA ARG A 2 -16.89 37.18 -1.33
C ARG A 2 -15.80 36.76 -0.33
N PRO A 3 -15.59 35.47 -0.04
CA PRO A 3 -14.48 35.06 0.80
C PRO A 3 -13.19 35.49 0.12
N THR A 4 -12.46 36.40 0.72
CA THR A 4 -11.19 36.89 0.21
C THR A 4 -10.17 35.76 0.31
N LEU A 5 -9.47 35.47 -0.78
CA LEU A 5 -8.40 34.47 -0.98
C LEU A 5 -7.17 34.65 -0.05
N VAL A 6 -7.29 35.42 1.03
CA VAL A 6 -6.20 36.08 1.76
C VAL A 6 -5.51 35.18 2.77
N ARG A 7 -6.09 34.03 3.14
CA ARG A 7 -5.50 33.18 4.21
C ARG A 7 -4.38 32.25 3.74
N TRP A 8 -4.24 31.97 2.44
CA TRP A 8 -3.34 30.91 1.96
C TRP A 8 -2.07 31.42 1.27
N LEU A 9 -2.12 32.61 0.66
CA LEU A 9 -0.96 33.27 0.05
C LEU A 9 0.24 33.39 1.01
N PRO A 10 0.07 33.81 2.29
CA PRO A 10 1.20 33.90 3.22
C PRO A 10 1.84 32.54 3.55
N LEU A 11 1.08 31.44 3.49
CA LEU A 11 1.64 30.10 3.71
C LEU A 11 2.45 29.63 2.52
N GLN A 12 1.98 29.90 1.30
CA GLN A 12 2.72 29.58 0.08
C GLN A 12 4.04 30.33 0.02
N GLU A 13 4.04 31.64 0.29
CA GLU A 13 5.27 32.45 0.29
C GLU A 13 6.28 31.97 1.33
N ARG A 14 5.82 31.58 2.52
CA ARG A 14 6.70 31.21 3.62
C ARG A 14 7.21 29.78 3.55
N TYR A 15 6.39 28.84 3.06
CA TYR A 15 6.65 27.40 3.14
C TYR A 15 6.74 26.71 1.77
N ALA A 16 6.89 27.47 0.68
CA ALA A 16 7.16 26.92 -0.65
C ALA A 16 8.34 25.94 -0.60
N GLY A 17 8.14 24.72 -1.12
CA GLY A 17 9.14 23.66 -1.18
C GLY A 17 9.66 23.13 0.17
N GLN A 18 9.11 23.56 1.31
CA GLN A 18 9.64 23.24 2.64
C GLN A 18 8.92 22.08 3.33
N THR A 19 7.85 21.56 2.75
CA THR A 19 7.04 20.51 3.38
C THR A 19 7.11 19.21 2.59
N SER A 20 7.21 18.09 3.30
CA SER A 20 7.23 16.74 2.69
C SER A 20 5.86 16.10 2.60
N LEU A 21 4.88 16.57 3.39
CA LEU A 21 3.53 16.04 3.45
C LEU A 21 2.49 17.16 3.62
N LEU A 22 1.45 17.14 2.80
CA LEU A 22 0.20 17.85 3.05
C LEU A 22 -0.89 16.83 3.38
N TYR A 23 -1.46 16.92 4.58
CA TYR A 23 -2.69 16.21 4.91
C TYR A 23 -3.87 17.17 4.84
N ALA A 24 -4.91 16.80 4.09
CA ALA A 24 -6.11 17.60 3.92
C ALA A 24 -7.36 16.76 4.27
N ASP A 25 -8.15 17.27 5.22
CA ASP A 25 -9.46 16.74 5.60
C ASP A 25 -10.53 17.80 5.30
N PRO A 26 -10.89 18.01 4.02
CA PRO A 26 -11.93 18.96 3.66
C PRO A 26 -13.27 18.54 4.28
N PRO A 27 -14.20 19.49 4.54
CA PRO A 27 -15.52 19.11 5.07
C PRO A 27 -16.24 18.22 4.05
N TYR A 28 -16.73 17.07 4.52
CA TYR A 28 -17.46 16.14 3.66
C TYR A 28 -18.83 16.73 3.37
N ASN A 29 -19.23 16.77 2.10
CA ASN A 29 -20.50 17.36 1.64
C ASN A 29 -21.73 16.50 2.00
N THR A 30 -21.74 15.94 3.21
CA THR A 30 -22.81 15.12 3.76
C THR A 30 -24.02 15.98 4.08
N GLN A 31 -25.20 15.35 4.23
CA GLN A 31 -26.46 16.06 4.52
C GLN A 31 -26.62 16.47 5.99
N ASP A 32 -25.63 16.22 6.85
CA ASP A 32 -25.79 16.35 8.31
C ASP A 32 -25.51 17.78 8.79
N ALA A 33 -26.39 18.38 9.59
CA ALA A 33 -26.44 19.83 9.82
C ALA A 33 -25.43 20.39 10.87
N GLY A 34 -24.45 19.60 11.31
CA GLY A 34 -23.67 19.86 12.53
C GLY A 34 -22.46 20.81 12.42
N PHE A 35 -22.12 21.31 11.22
CA PHE A 35 -20.98 22.21 11.03
C PHE A 35 -21.46 23.60 10.53
N PRO A 36 -20.80 24.73 10.88
CA PRO A 36 -21.24 26.07 10.44
C PRO A 36 -21.08 26.34 8.93
N TYR A 37 -20.66 25.34 8.14
CA TYR A 37 -20.71 25.39 6.68
C TYR A 37 -22.06 24.85 6.21
N LYS A 38 -22.69 25.48 5.20
CA LYS A 38 -23.98 25.03 4.66
C LYS A 38 -23.84 23.66 3.97
N ASN A 39 -24.06 22.59 4.71
CA ASN A 39 -24.09 21.24 4.17
C ASN A 39 -25.24 21.05 3.14
N GLY A 40 -25.06 20.15 2.17
CA GLY A 40 -25.93 20.04 0.99
C GLY A 40 -25.60 21.05 -0.11
N TYR A 41 -24.32 21.45 -0.23
CA TYR A 41 -23.89 22.25 -1.36
C TYR A 41 -24.13 21.50 -2.67
N LYS A 42 -24.45 22.24 -3.73
CA LYS A 42 -24.24 21.73 -5.08
C LYS A 42 -22.78 21.28 -5.18
N HIS A 43 -22.52 20.13 -5.78
CA HIS A 43 -21.17 19.60 -6.03
C HIS A 43 -20.20 20.68 -6.54
N SER A 44 -20.68 21.58 -7.41
CA SER A 44 -19.92 22.74 -7.93
C SER A 44 -19.40 23.70 -6.85
N THR A 45 -20.18 23.94 -5.78
CA THR A 45 -19.78 24.85 -4.70
C THR A 45 -18.75 24.21 -3.78
N TRP A 46 -18.92 22.92 -3.48
CA TRP A 46 -17.91 22.15 -2.73
C TRP A 46 -16.59 22.09 -3.51
N ALA A 47 -16.65 21.79 -4.81
CA ALA A 47 -15.49 21.81 -5.70
C ALA A 47 -14.81 23.19 -5.73
N ALA A 48 -15.58 24.28 -5.84
CA ALA A 48 -15.01 25.63 -5.83
C ALA A 48 -14.26 25.97 -4.52
N MET A 49 -14.67 25.40 -3.39
CA MET A 49 -13.98 25.55 -2.11
C MET A 49 -12.70 24.71 -2.07
N VAL A 50 -12.76 23.43 -2.45
CA VAL A 50 -11.56 22.56 -2.47
C VAL A 50 -10.52 23.07 -3.47
N ASN A 51 -10.95 23.59 -4.62
CA ASN A 51 -10.05 24.13 -5.63
C ASN A 51 -9.20 25.31 -5.12
N GLN A 52 -9.63 26.01 -4.07
CA GLN A 52 -8.86 27.11 -3.48
C GLN A 52 -7.64 26.63 -2.68
N ILE A 53 -7.63 25.37 -2.22
CA ILE A 53 -6.54 24.81 -1.39
C ILE A 53 -5.57 23.92 -2.18
N LEU A 54 -5.98 23.40 -3.35
CA LEU A 54 -5.12 22.57 -4.20
C LEU A 54 -3.75 23.20 -4.52
N PRO A 55 -3.65 24.51 -4.84
CA PRO A 55 -2.35 25.13 -5.15
C PRO A 55 -1.36 25.08 -3.99
N ILE A 56 -1.82 25.01 -2.74
CA ILE A 56 -0.95 24.92 -1.56
C ILE A 56 -0.18 23.59 -1.59
N GLY A 57 -0.85 22.48 -1.91
CA GLY A 57 -0.19 21.18 -2.03
C GLY A 57 0.86 21.17 -3.15
N ARG A 58 0.61 21.88 -4.25
CA ARG A 58 1.60 22.03 -5.34
C ARG A 58 2.81 22.86 -4.91
N THR A 59 2.58 24.00 -4.27
CA THR A 59 3.66 24.95 -3.93
C THR A 59 4.46 24.53 -2.70
N CYS A 60 3.79 24.13 -1.62
CA CYS A 60 4.46 23.82 -0.35
C CYS A 60 5.08 22.43 -0.35
N CYS A 61 4.49 21.45 -1.05
CA CYS A 61 4.95 20.06 -1.06
C CYS A 61 5.66 19.67 -2.36
N GLU A 62 6.48 20.54 -2.95
CA GLU A 62 7.04 20.34 -4.31
C GLU A 62 7.70 18.96 -4.54
N GLN A 63 8.40 18.42 -3.54
CA GLN A 63 8.96 17.05 -3.57
C GLN A 63 8.25 16.07 -2.62
N GLY A 64 7.13 16.50 -2.06
CA GLY A 64 6.35 15.77 -1.09
C GLY A 64 5.15 15.05 -1.70
N VAL A 65 4.37 14.47 -0.80
CA VAL A 65 3.09 13.84 -1.09
C VAL A 65 1.95 14.61 -0.44
N THR A 66 0.76 14.45 -0.99
CA THR A 66 -0.47 15.02 -0.46
C THR A 66 -1.47 13.91 -0.25
N SER A 67 -2.17 13.96 0.88
CA SER A 67 -3.14 12.96 1.31
C SER A 67 -4.46 13.64 1.61
N TRP A 68 -5.50 13.22 0.92
CA TRP A 68 -6.81 13.88 0.94
C TRP A 68 -7.87 12.93 1.44
N ALA A 69 -8.36 13.18 2.66
CA ALA A 69 -9.40 12.40 3.30
C ALA A 69 -10.77 12.74 2.70
N ILE A 70 -11.60 11.73 2.44
CA ILE A 70 -12.97 11.90 1.93
C ILE A 70 -13.84 10.70 2.29
N ASP A 71 -15.13 10.91 2.51
CA ASP A 71 -16.09 9.81 2.63
C ASP A 71 -16.64 9.37 1.25
N ASP A 72 -17.70 8.57 1.24
CA ASP A 72 -18.36 8.10 0.02
C ASP A 72 -19.09 9.19 -0.79
N THR A 73 -19.21 10.42 -0.29
CA THR A 73 -20.09 11.43 -0.92
C THR A 73 -19.48 12.07 -2.17
N GLU A 74 -18.21 12.52 -2.10
CA GLU A 74 -17.52 13.22 -3.20
C GLU A 74 -16.21 12.57 -3.70
N PRO A 75 -15.93 11.26 -3.51
CA PRO A 75 -14.60 10.71 -3.79
C PRO A 75 -14.24 10.81 -5.28
N GLY A 76 -15.19 10.55 -6.18
CA GLY A 76 -14.96 10.66 -7.62
C GLY A 76 -14.70 12.10 -8.11
N LEU A 77 -15.41 13.08 -7.54
CA LEU A 77 -15.22 14.48 -7.86
C LEU A 77 -13.87 14.99 -7.34
N LEU A 78 -13.55 14.70 -6.09
CA LEU A 78 -12.26 15.02 -5.49
C LEU A 78 -11.12 14.43 -6.33
N ARG A 79 -11.23 13.14 -6.66
CA ARG A 79 -10.25 12.44 -7.48
C ARG A 79 -9.99 13.13 -8.81
N SER A 80 -11.04 13.54 -9.51
CA SER A 80 -10.93 14.23 -10.80
C SER A 80 -10.22 15.58 -10.66
N MET A 81 -10.53 16.34 -9.60
CA MET A 81 -9.87 17.61 -9.32
C MET A 81 -8.38 17.44 -8.98
N LEU A 82 -8.03 16.39 -8.23
CA LEU A 82 -6.65 16.06 -7.92
C LEU A 82 -5.88 15.59 -9.16
N ASP A 83 -6.50 14.80 -10.05
CA ASP A 83 -5.91 14.42 -11.33
C ASP A 83 -5.59 15.66 -12.20
N GLU A 84 -6.46 16.66 -12.21
CA GLU A 84 -6.22 17.92 -12.92
C GLU A 84 -5.09 18.74 -12.28
N ALA A 85 -5.08 18.85 -10.94
CA ALA A 85 -4.11 19.68 -10.23
C ALA A 85 -2.70 19.08 -10.17
N PHE A 86 -2.58 17.77 -9.96
CA PHE A 86 -1.31 17.06 -9.73
C PHE A 86 -0.86 16.23 -10.93
N GLY A 87 -1.77 15.94 -11.87
CA GLY A 87 -1.53 15.05 -13.00
C GLY A 87 -1.81 13.58 -12.65
N ILE A 88 -2.55 12.88 -13.52
CA ILE A 88 -2.95 11.48 -13.31
C ILE A 88 -1.77 10.53 -13.09
N VAL A 89 -0.62 10.82 -13.72
CA VAL A 89 0.61 10.03 -13.59
C VAL A 89 1.20 10.08 -12.18
N ASN A 90 0.87 11.12 -11.41
CA ASN A 90 1.36 11.31 -10.05
C ASN A 90 0.44 10.73 -8.97
N PHE A 91 -0.60 10.00 -9.37
CA PHE A 91 -1.46 9.28 -8.44
C PHE A 91 -0.72 8.09 -7.82
N ALA A 92 -0.53 8.13 -6.50
CA ALA A 92 0.14 7.06 -5.76
C ALA A 92 -0.81 5.93 -5.37
N GLY A 93 -2.05 6.25 -5.01
CA GLY A 93 -3.01 5.26 -4.56
C GLY A 93 -4.21 5.86 -3.83
N THR A 94 -5.26 5.06 -3.69
CA THR A 94 -6.37 5.35 -2.78
C THR A 94 -6.35 4.33 -1.68
N VAL A 95 -6.32 4.81 -0.44
CA VAL A 95 -6.34 3.96 0.75
C VAL A 95 -7.72 4.04 1.36
N ALA A 96 -8.35 2.89 1.60
CA ALA A 96 -9.55 2.80 2.43
C ALA A 96 -9.13 2.50 3.87
N VAL A 97 -9.60 3.32 4.82
CA VAL A 97 -9.27 3.20 6.23
C VAL A 97 -10.55 2.98 7.01
N GLU A 98 -10.63 1.87 7.74
CA GLU A 98 -11.75 1.54 8.59
C GLU A 98 -11.74 2.43 9.85
N VAL A 99 -12.50 3.52 9.79
CA VAL A 99 -12.62 4.52 10.86
C VAL A 99 -13.74 4.20 11.85
N ASN A 100 -14.70 3.36 11.45
CA ASN A 100 -15.82 2.92 12.27
C ASN A 100 -16.08 1.40 12.09
N PRO A 101 -15.35 0.53 12.82
CA PRO A 101 -15.49 -0.94 12.69
C PRO A 101 -16.88 -1.49 13.01
N ALA A 102 -17.69 -0.77 13.82
CA ALA A 102 -19.07 -1.17 14.10
C ALA A 102 -20.00 -0.96 12.90
N GLY A 103 -19.58 -0.15 11.92
CA GLY A 103 -20.38 0.29 10.80
C GLY A 103 -21.44 1.32 11.20
N GLN A 104 -21.88 2.10 10.21
CA GLN A 104 -23.00 3.01 10.32
C GLN A 104 -24.11 2.53 9.36
N ASN A 105 -25.26 2.17 9.92
CA ASN A 105 -26.44 1.82 9.12
C ASN A 105 -27.11 3.10 8.64
N ILE A 106 -26.94 3.41 7.36
CA ILE A 106 -27.52 4.62 6.75
C ILE A 106 -28.92 4.32 6.18
N ARG A 107 -29.12 3.13 5.58
CA ARG A 107 -30.39 2.66 4.99
C ARG A 107 -30.45 1.11 4.98
N ASP A 108 -31.65 0.54 4.93
CA ASP A 108 -31.85 -0.93 5.05
C ASP A 108 -31.19 -1.76 3.94
N ASN A 109 -31.14 -1.23 2.72
CA ASN A 109 -30.68 -1.97 1.53
C ASN A 109 -29.25 -1.60 1.10
N VAL A 110 -28.41 -1.08 2.00
CA VAL A 110 -27.01 -0.74 1.70
C VAL A 110 -26.06 -1.32 2.75
N PRO A 111 -24.79 -1.60 2.40
CA PRO A 111 -23.79 -2.00 3.38
C PRO A 111 -23.61 -0.95 4.49
N ALA A 112 -23.31 -1.42 5.71
CA ALA A 112 -22.94 -0.52 6.80
C ALA A 112 -21.62 0.19 6.46
N ARG A 113 -21.63 1.52 6.49
CA ARG A 113 -20.42 2.31 6.17
C ARG A 113 -19.44 2.24 7.34
N SER A 114 -18.23 1.77 7.09
CA SER A 114 -17.19 1.61 8.12
C SER A 114 -15.87 2.31 7.81
N HIS A 115 -15.68 2.81 6.59
CA HIS A 115 -14.41 3.38 6.14
C HIS A 115 -14.54 4.75 5.50
N ASP A 116 -13.42 5.48 5.51
CA ASP A 116 -13.16 6.67 4.70
C ASP A 116 -12.05 6.36 3.68
N TYR A 117 -11.91 7.21 2.67
CA TYR A 117 -10.83 7.13 1.67
C TYR A 117 -9.78 8.22 1.88
N PHE A 118 -8.56 7.90 1.48
CA PHE A 118 -7.45 8.83 1.36
C PHE A 118 -6.90 8.76 -0.06
N HIS A 119 -7.06 9.82 -0.84
CA HIS A 119 -6.42 9.93 -2.15
C HIS A 119 -5.01 10.49 -1.98
N ILE A 120 -4.01 9.70 -2.38
CA ILE A 120 -2.59 10.05 -2.23
C ILE A 120 -2.03 10.45 -3.60
N TYR A 121 -1.46 11.65 -3.67
CA TYR A 121 -0.77 12.19 -4.84
C TYR A 121 0.61 12.67 -4.47
N ALA A 122 1.58 12.38 -5.31
CA ALA A 122 2.86 13.07 -5.29
C ALA A 122 2.78 14.34 -6.15
N ASN A 123 3.71 15.27 -5.95
CA ASN A 123 3.96 16.30 -6.97
C ASN A 123 4.80 15.77 -8.15
N SER A 124 5.70 14.84 -7.86
CA SER A 124 6.43 14.01 -8.83
C SER A 124 6.60 12.62 -8.23
N ILE A 125 5.84 11.64 -8.72
CA ILE A 125 5.88 10.27 -8.17
C ILE A 125 7.23 9.61 -8.41
N GLU A 126 7.91 9.95 -9.51
CA GLU A 126 9.23 9.42 -9.86
C GLU A 126 10.33 9.92 -8.91
N ASN A 127 10.15 11.12 -8.35
CA ASN A 127 11.06 11.72 -7.36
C ASN A 127 10.62 11.48 -5.92
N SER A 128 9.55 10.70 -5.71
CA SER A 128 9.01 10.41 -4.38
C SER A 128 9.51 9.06 -3.87
N GLU A 129 9.74 8.96 -2.57
CA GLU A 129 10.18 7.72 -1.93
C GLU A 129 9.08 7.15 -1.02
N MET A 130 8.76 5.87 -1.21
CA MET A 130 7.77 5.15 -0.39
C MET A 130 8.41 4.73 0.93
N GLN A 131 7.94 5.32 2.04
CA GLN A 131 8.31 4.83 3.35
C GLN A 131 7.72 3.44 3.61
N LEU A 132 8.60 2.48 3.89
CA LEU A 132 8.20 1.12 4.23
C LEU A 132 7.73 1.07 5.69
N ARG A 133 6.68 0.29 5.95
CA ARG A 133 6.39 -0.10 7.33
C ARG A 133 7.38 -1.14 7.80
N THR A 134 7.62 -1.13 9.10
CA THR A 134 8.30 -2.24 9.77
C THR A 134 7.49 -3.53 9.63
N LEU A 135 8.19 -4.65 9.74
CA LEU A 135 7.56 -5.95 9.84
C LEU A 135 6.85 -6.08 11.19
N THR A 136 5.72 -6.79 11.19
CA THR A 136 5.12 -7.22 12.45
C THR A 136 5.91 -8.39 13.04
N ALA A 137 5.84 -8.60 14.35
CA ALA A 137 6.53 -9.72 15.00
C ALA A 137 6.19 -11.08 14.36
N ASP A 138 4.95 -11.26 13.90
CA ASP A 138 4.54 -12.50 13.24
C ASP A 138 5.03 -12.63 11.80
N GLU A 139 5.35 -11.52 11.12
CA GLU A 139 6.05 -11.54 9.84
C GLU A 139 7.53 -11.85 10.01
N GLU A 140 8.18 -11.28 11.02
CA GLU A 140 9.59 -11.56 11.35
C GLU A 140 9.80 -13.03 11.73
N LYS A 141 8.92 -13.58 12.59
CA LYS A 141 8.96 -15.01 13.02
C LYS A 141 8.87 -16.02 11.86
N GLN A 142 8.45 -15.61 10.67
CA GLN A 142 8.43 -16.50 9.50
C GLN A 142 9.84 -16.84 9.03
N TYR A 143 10.80 -15.94 9.23
CA TYR A 143 12.19 -16.06 8.78
C TYR A 143 13.03 -16.83 9.82
N LYS A 144 12.90 -18.16 9.79
CA LYS A 144 13.45 -19.08 10.81
C LYS A 144 14.90 -19.50 10.58
N LEU A 145 15.45 -19.25 9.39
CA LEU A 145 16.81 -19.65 9.01
C LEU A 145 17.69 -18.41 8.89
N SER A 146 18.99 -18.57 9.12
CA SER A 146 19.97 -17.48 8.99
C SER A 146 21.16 -17.92 8.14
N SER A 147 21.74 -16.96 7.44
CA SER A 147 23.05 -17.07 6.78
C SER A 147 23.79 -15.75 6.92
N ASP A 148 25.00 -15.66 6.38
CA ASP A 148 25.81 -14.43 6.40
C ASP A 148 25.09 -13.23 5.76
N ASP A 149 24.21 -13.48 4.79
CA ASP A 149 23.36 -12.49 4.12
C ASP A 149 22.10 -12.08 4.93
N GLY A 150 21.90 -12.67 6.12
CA GLY A 150 20.75 -12.39 7.00
C GLY A 150 19.71 -13.52 7.10
N ALA A 151 18.60 -13.23 7.79
CA ALA A 151 17.50 -14.16 8.03
C ALA A 151 16.70 -14.44 6.75
N PHE A 152 16.29 -15.68 6.52
CA PHE A 152 15.60 -16.11 5.30
C PHE A 152 14.61 -17.25 5.52
N ILE A 153 13.78 -17.50 4.51
CA ILE A 153 13.00 -18.72 4.33
C ILE A 153 13.35 -19.40 3.01
N TRP A 154 13.13 -20.71 2.94
CA TRP A 154 13.04 -21.41 1.66
C TRP A 154 11.68 -21.15 1.02
N ASP A 155 11.67 -20.34 -0.04
CA ASP A 155 10.49 -20.13 -0.87
C ASP A 155 10.61 -20.94 -2.16
N ASN A 156 9.48 -21.39 -2.70
CA ASN A 156 9.47 -22.19 -3.92
C ASN A 156 9.99 -21.35 -5.10
N LEU A 157 11.01 -21.87 -5.82
CA LEU A 157 11.59 -21.21 -6.98
C LEU A 157 10.59 -21.14 -8.15
N ARG A 158 9.60 -22.04 -8.20
CA ARG A 158 8.49 -21.98 -9.14
C ARG A 158 7.64 -20.74 -8.86
N ARG A 159 7.30 -20.02 -9.92
CA ARG A 159 6.40 -18.87 -9.84
C ARG A 159 4.98 -19.34 -9.54
N ARG A 160 4.31 -18.60 -8.65
CA ARG A 160 2.89 -18.78 -8.29
C ARG A 160 2.08 -17.62 -8.86
N GLY A 161 0.77 -17.81 -9.06
CA GLY A 161 -0.16 -16.76 -9.48
C GLY A 161 -0.24 -16.55 -11.00
N GLY A 162 -0.77 -15.39 -11.42
CA GLY A 162 -0.92 -15.02 -12.83
C GLY A 162 0.42 -14.82 -13.56
N ASN A 163 0.38 -14.88 -14.89
CA ASN A 163 1.56 -14.76 -15.77
C ASN A 163 2.69 -15.75 -15.37
N SER A 164 2.31 -17.00 -15.13
CA SER A 164 3.19 -18.06 -14.65
C SER A 164 3.29 -19.24 -15.59
N ARG A 165 2.70 -19.16 -16.79
CA ARG A 165 2.73 -20.23 -17.79
C ARG A 165 3.94 -20.08 -18.71
N PRO A 166 4.45 -21.18 -19.29
CA PRO A 166 5.52 -21.11 -20.28
C PRO A 166 5.20 -20.17 -21.45
N SER A 167 3.93 -20.07 -21.87
CA SER A 167 3.47 -19.12 -22.90
C SER A 167 3.77 -17.66 -22.56
N ASP A 168 3.75 -17.31 -21.26
CA ASP A 168 3.95 -15.94 -20.81
C ASP A 168 5.44 -15.57 -20.88
N ARG A 169 6.32 -16.52 -20.52
CA ARG A 169 7.78 -16.33 -20.46
C ARG A 169 8.53 -17.62 -20.78
N PRO A 170 8.67 -17.98 -22.07
CA PRO A 170 9.21 -19.28 -22.48
C PRO A 170 10.61 -19.58 -21.95
N LYS A 171 11.46 -18.55 -21.84
CA LYS A 171 12.85 -18.66 -21.33
C LYS A 171 12.96 -19.04 -19.84
N GLN A 172 11.86 -19.08 -19.11
CA GLN A 172 11.80 -19.46 -17.70
C GLN A 172 11.22 -20.87 -17.48
N TYR A 173 10.92 -21.59 -18.57
CA TYR A 173 10.55 -23.01 -18.54
C TYR A 173 11.73 -23.85 -19.02
N PHE A 174 12.43 -24.50 -18.09
CA PHE A 174 13.55 -25.39 -18.38
C PHE A 174 13.75 -26.37 -17.22
N PRO A 175 14.35 -27.55 -17.45
CA PRO A 175 14.61 -28.48 -16.36
C PRO A 175 15.74 -27.99 -15.46
N LEU A 176 15.64 -28.34 -14.19
CA LEU A 176 16.74 -28.35 -13.23
C LEU A 176 16.95 -29.77 -12.75
N TYR A 177 18.19 -30.12 -12.42
CA TYR A 177 18.55 -31.46 -11.99
C TYR A 177 18.89 -31.41 -10.50
N ALA A 178 18.28 -32.28 -9.70
CA ALA A 178 18.43 -32.19 -8.25
C ALA A 178 18.57 -33.56 -7.54
N SER A 179 19.27 -33.56 -6.41
CA SER A 179 19.34 -34.69 -5.47
C SER A 179 19.03 -34.19 -4.06
N LEU A 180 18.32 -34.99 -3.25
CA LEU A 180 18.01 -34.67 -1.85
C LEU A 180 19.13 -35.07 -0.88
N THR A 181 20.04 -35.96 -1.28
CA THR A 181 21.04 -36.55 -0.39
C THR A 181 22.40 -36.69 -1.10
N PRO A 182 23.32 -35.73 -0.90
CA PRO A 182 23.11 -34.43 -0.27
C PRO A 182 22.22 -33.51 -1.13
N PRO A 183 21.58 -32.48 -0.54
CA PRO A 183 20.85 -31.46 -1.30
C PRO A 183 21.76 -30.78 -2.33
N ARG A 184 21.45 -30.95 -3.62
CA ARG A 184 22.20 -30.38 -4.75
C ARG A 184 21.25 -30.07 -5.89
N VAL A 185 21.46 -28.94 -6.55
CA VAL A 185 20.70 -28.52 -7.74
C VAL A 185 21.67 -28.01 -8.81
N GLU A 186 21.48 -28.42 -10.06
CA GLU A 186 22.28 -27.98 -11.20
C GLU A 186 21.43 -27.74 -12.45
N LEU A 187 22.03 -27.06 -13.43
CA LEU A 187 21.43 -26.83 -14.76
C LEU A 187 21.62 -27.99 -15.73
N SER A 188 22.55 -28.90 -15.43
CA SER A 188 22.88 -30.08 -16.23
C SER A 188 22.73 -31.35 -15.39
N PRO A 189 22.46 -32.51 -16.02
CA PRO A 189 22.38 -33.78 -15.30
C PRO A 189 23.69 -34.12 -14.60
N PHE A 190 23.60 -34.72 -13.41
CA PHE A 190 24.71 -35.33 -12.69
C PHE A 190 24.31 -36.71 -12.13
N PRO A 191 25.27 -37.58 -11.77
CA PRO A 191 24.95 -38.91 -11.23
C PRO A 191 24.02 -38.86 -10.03
N GLY A 192 22.90 -39.61 -10.09
CA GLY A 192 21.88 -39.64 -9.04
C GLY A 192 20.93 -38.44 -9.01
N SER A 193 20.99 -37.54 -10.01
CA SER A 193 20.04 -36.43 -10.12
C SER A 193 18.69 -36.86 -10.69
N THR A 194 17.64 -36.18 -10.26
CA THR A 194 16.29 -36.24 -10.83
C THR A 194 16.04 -34.96 -11.63
N GLU A 195 15.49 -35.11 -12.84
CA GLU A 195 15.06 -33.97 -13.65
C GLU A 195 13.75 -33.37 -13.09
N ILE A 196 13.74 -32.06 -12.86
CA ILE A 196 12.63 -31.34 -12.27
C ILE A 196 12.24 -30.18 -13.19
N PHE A 197 11.01 -30.22 -13.68
CA PHE A 197 10.36 -29.08 -14.32
C PHE A 197 9.52 -28.28 -13.31
N PRO A 198 9.26 -26.98 -13.58
CA PRO A 198 8.40 -26.16 -12.73
C PRO A 198 6.93 -26.55 -12.89
N ILE A 199 6.54 -27.74 -12.43
CA ILE A 199 5.18 -28.28 -12.51
C ILE A 199 4.50 -28.12 -11.14
N ASP A 200 3.24 -27.69 -11.14
CA ASP A 200 2.49 -27.48 -9.90
C ASP A 200 1.88 -28.78 -9.31
N PRO A 201 1.29 -28.74 -8.10
CA PRO A 201 0.64 -29.89 -7.50
C PRO A 201 -0.49 -30.49 -8.34
N LYS A 202 -1.12 -29.70 -9.22
CA LYS A 202 -2.20 -30.12 -10.12
C LYS A 202 -1.67 -30.65 -11.46
N GLY A 203 -0.36 -30.65 -11.68
CA GLY A 203 0.26 -31.09 -12.92
C GLY A 203 0.37 -30.00 -14.00
N GLU A 204 0.01 -28.75 -13.70
CA GLU A 204 0.13 -27.67 -14.69
C GLU A 204 1.59 -27.20 -14.80
N GLN A 205 2.04 -26.98 -16.04
CA GLN A 205 3.32 -26.34 -16.32
C GLN A 205 3.28 -24.89 -15.86
N ARG A 206 4.26 -24.52 -15.02
CA ARG A 206 4.54 -23.15 -14.60
C ARG A 206 5.89 -22.70 -15.13
N ILE A 207 6.43 -21.62 -14.60
CA ILE A 207 7.78 -21.15 -14.90
C ILE A 207 8.58 -20.99 -13.60
N TRP A 208 9.91 -21.03 -13.69
CA TRP A 208 10.77 -20.57 -12.61
C TRP A 208 10.65 -19.06 -12.42
N ARG A 209 10.94 -18.55 -11.22
CA ARG A 209 10.99 -17.11 -10.95
C ARG A 209 12.18 -16.42 -11.64
N ASN A 210 13.27 -17.15 -11.82
CA ASN A 210 14.48 -16.68 -12.50
C ASN A 210 14.58 -17.28 -13.91
N ASN A 211 15.30 -16.61 -14.81
CA ASN A 211 15.78 -17.22 -16.06
C ASN A 211 17.05 -18.06 -15.78
N ARG A 212 17.60 -18.73 -16.81
CA ARG A 212 18.81 -19.55 -16.67
C ARG A 212 19.97 -18.80 -16.03
N ASP A 213 20.32 -17.61 -16.51
CA ASP A 213 21.44 -16.82 -15.97
C ASP A 213 21.21 -16.43 -14.49
N GLY A 214 19.97 -16.10 -14.13
CA GLY A 214 19.60 -15.84 -12.75
C GLY A 214 19.69 -17.09 -11.87
N VAL A 215 19.42 -18.28 -12.41
CA VAL A 215 19.65 -19.54 -11.69
C VAL A 215 21.14 -19.82 -11.53
N VAL A 216 21.97 -19.60 -12.56
CA VAL A 216 23.44 -19.74 -12.46
C VAL A 216 23.98 -18.90 -11.29
N ARG A 217 23.60 -17.62 -11.24
CA ARG A 217 24.04 -16.71 -10.17
C ARG A 217 23.56 -17.18 -8.79
N ASP A 218 22.27 -17.51 -8.67
CA ASP A 218 21.70 -17.94 -7.39
C ASP A 218 22.28 -19.29 -6.91
N LEU A 219 22.62 -20.22 -7.82
CA LEU A 219 23.33 -21.45 -7.49
C LEU A 219 24.74 -21.18 -6.99
N ALA A 220 25.50 -20.34 -7.71
CA ALA A 220 26.87 -19.98 -7.33
C ALA A 220 26.94 -19.32 -5.94
N SER A 221 25.91 -18.56 -5.55
CA SER A 221 25.79 -17.94 -4.22
C SER A 221 25.12 -18.83 -3.16
N GLY A 222 24.81 -20.09 -3.44
CA GLY A 222 24.12 -20.98 -2.49
C GLY A 222 22.70 -20.51 -2.10
N ARG A 223 22.04 -19.76 -2.99
CA ARG A 223 20.68 -19.23 -2.80
C ARG A 223 19.60 -20.15 -3.32
N ILE A 224 19.94 -21.18 -4.10
CA ILE A 224 19.01 -22.22 -4.54
C ILE A 224 19.38 -23.55 -3.88
N SER A 225 18.36 -24.31 -3.48
CA SER A 225 18.50 -25.67 -2.95
C SER A 225 17.27 -26.51 -3.33
N VAL A 226 17.22 -27.76 -2.87
CA VAL A 226 16.10 -28.67 -3.05
C VAL A 226 15.67 -29.24 -1.72
N ILE A 227 14.36 -29.34 -1.52
CA ILE A 227 13.75 -29.94 -0.32
C ILE A 227 12.72 -30.98 -0.71
N SER A 228 12.45 -31.93 0.20
CA SER A 228 11.27 -32.80 0.08
C SER A 228 10.09 -32.15 0.79
N LYS A 229 8.98 -31.99 0.07
CA LYS A 229 7.74 -31.45 0.62
C LYS A 229 6.56 -32.27 0.11
N ALA A 230 5.78 -32.82 1.04
CA ALA A 230 4.65 -33.72 0.73
C ALA A 230 5.03 -34.84 -0.27
N GLY A 231 6.22 -35.44 -0.09
CA GLY A 231 6.72 -36.52 -0.96
C GLY A 231 7.24 -36.08 -2.33
N ARG A 232 7.30 -34.78 -2.63
CA ARG A 232 7.83 -34.24 -3.89
C ARG A 232 9.11 -33.45 -3.66
N MET A 233 10.05 -33.55 -4.59
CA MET A 233 11.20 -32.63 -4.65
C MET A 233 10.71 -31.25 -5.11
N GLU A 234 10.96 -30.23 -4.30
CA GLU A 234 10.74 -28.84 -4.66
C GLU A 234 12.08 -28.10 -4.72
N VAL A 235 12.37 -27.48 -5.86
CA VAL A 235 13.47 -26.52 -5.97
C VAL A 235 13.04 -25.22 -5.29
N VAL A 236 13.85 -24.78 -4.33
CA VAL A 236 13.59 -23.62 -3.49
C VAL A 236 14.70 -22.59 -3.62
N LYS A 237 14.38 -21.34 -3.31
CA LYS A 237 15.34 -20.26 -3.18
C LYS A 237 15.24 -19.57 -1.84
N LYS A 238 16.36 -19.04 -1.35
CA LYS A 238 16.39 -18.14 -0.20
C LYS A 238 15.57 -16.89 -0.54
N SER A 239 14.57 -16.61 0.29
CA SER A 239 13.88 -15.32 0.32
C SER A 239 14.21 -14.67 1.65
N PHE A 240 15.03 -13.64 1.59
CA PHE A 240 15.53 -12.93 2.77
C PHE A 240 14.44 -12.07 3.40
N MET A 241 14.58 -11.85 4.70
CA MET A 241 13.75 -10.91 5.44
C MET A 241 13.99 -9.51 4.88
N PRO A 242 12.94 -8.82 4.39
CA PRO A 242 13.10 -7.47 3.89
C PRO A 242 13.25 -6.50 5.06
N GLU A 243 13.87 -5.35 4.84
CA GLU A 243 13.96 -4.26 5.83
C GLU A 243 12.59 -3.69 6.22
N GLY A 244 11.63 -3.77 5.29
CA GLY A 244 10.25 -3.36 5.53
C GLY A 244 9.31 -3.82 4.42
N LYS A 245 8.04 -3.48 4.55
CA LYS A 245 7.01 -3.76 3.54
C LYS A 245 6.30 -2.50 3.11
N LYS A 246 5.87 -2.46 1.85
CA LYS A 246 4.96 -1.41 1.38
C LYS A 246 3.62 -1.52 2.11
N TRP A 247 3.00 -0.37 2.35
CA TRP A 247 1.64 -0.30 2.88
C TRP A 247 0.65 -0.91 1.89
N LYS A 248 -0.36 -1.60 2.41
CA LYS A 248 -1.52 -2.02 1.62
C LYS A 248 -2.49 -0.84 1.51
N THR A 249 -3.42 -0.88 0.56
CA THR A 249 -4.43 0.15 0.36
C THR A 249 -5.70 -0.05 1.19
N ILE A 250 -5.72 -1.02 2.10
CA ILE A 250 -6.84 -1.25 3.02
C ILE A 250 -6.26 -1.35 4.43
N TRP A 251 -6.71 -0.46 5.31
CA TRP A 251 -6.24 -0.36 6.70
C TRP A 251 -7.40 -0.64 7.66
N THR A 252 -7.27 -1.69 8.47
CA THR A 252 -8.32 -2.18 9.38
C THR A 252 -7.82 -2.32 10.82
N ASP A 253 -6.71 -1.67 11.17
CA ASP A 253 -6.20 -1.70 12.53
C ASP A 253 -7.11 -0.86 13.45
N SER A 254 -7.44 -1.39 14.63
CA SER A 254 -8.25 -0.71 15.65
C SER A 254 -7.75 0.70 16.01
N ARG A 255 -6.45 0.98 15.84
CA ARG A 255 -5.83 2.30 16.05
C ARG A 255 -6.36 3.38 15.12
N TYR A 256 -6.96 3.01 14.00
CA TYR A 256 -7.56 3.95 13.05
C TYR A 256 -8.98 4.37 13.43
N SER A 257 -9.61 3.70 14.40
CA SER A 257 -10.95 4.06 14.91
C SER A 257 -10.99 5.50 15.42
N ALA A 258 -11.84 6.32 14.80
CA ALA A 258 -12.02 7.72 15.17
C ALA A 258 -12.58 7.86 16.59
N THR A 259 -13.52 7.00 16.98
CA THR A 259 -14.12 7.00 18.32
C THR A 259 -13.07 6.72 19.41
N SER A 260 -12.24 5.70 19.19
CA SER A 260 -11.29 5.23 20.20
C SER A 260 -10.00 6.05 20.26
N HIS A 261 -9.57 6.64 19.14
CA HIS A 261 -8.24 7.28 19.02
C HIS A 261 -8.29 8.74 18.53
N GLY A 262 -9.48 9.27 18.24
CA GLY A 262 -9.73 10.70 17.99
C GLY A 262 -10.57 11.31 19.10
N THR A 263 -11.83 10.87 19.25
CA THR A 263 -12.77 11.42 20.24
C THR A 263 -12.27 11.24 21.67
N LYS A 264 -11.78 10.05 22.02
CA LYS A 264 -11.22 9.79 23.36
C LYS A 264 -10.02 10.69 23.68
N LEU A 265 -9.12 10.88 22.72
CA LEU A 265 -7.97 11.78 22.87
C LEU A 265 -8.43 13.21 23.18
N LEU A 266 -9.45 13.71 22.46
CA LEU A 266 -9.99 15.05 22.71
C LEU A 266 -10.81 15.14 23.99
N LEU A 267 -11.41 14.05 24.47
CA LEU A 267 -12.06 14.01 25.78
C LEU A 267 -11.04 14.19 26.89
N ASP A 268 -9.90 13.49 26.81
CA ASP A 268 -8.79 13.62 27.76
C ASP A 268 -8.22 15.05 27.79
N MET A 269 -8.31 15.77 26.66
CA MET A 269 -7.91 17.18 26.54
C MET A 269 -9.02 18.20 26.86
N ILE A 270 -10.24 17.76 27.21
CA ILE A 270 -11.41 18.63 27.46
C ILE A 270 -11.80 19.47 26.23
N LEU A 271 -11.55 18.94 25.03
CA LEU A 271 -11.83 19.61 23.75
C LEU A 271 -12.93 18.93 22.93
N ALA A 272 -13.33 17.70 23.28
CA ALA A 272 -14.27 16.91 22.47
C ALA A 272 -15.59 17.63 22.12
N PRO A 273 -16.26 18.38 23.02
CA PRO A 273 -17.49 19.09 22.65
C PRO A 273 -17.31 20.15 21.57
N ARG A 274 -16.07 20.64 21.34
CA ARG A 274 -15.74 21.63 20.31
C ARG A 274 -15.38 21.00 18.96
N PHE A 275 -15.09 19.70 18.94
CA PHE A 275 -14.63 18.97 17.77
C PHE A 275 -15.39 17.63 17.67
N PRO A 276 -16.59 17.64 17.09
CA PRO A 276 -17.46 16.47 17.06
C PRO A 276 -16.97 15.35 16.11
N TYR A 277 -16.12 15.67 15.13
CA TYR A 277 -15.66 14.74 14.10
C TYR A 277 -14.13 14.69 13.97
N PRO A 278 -13.38 14.33 15.03
CA PRO A 278 -11.93 14.21 14.94
C PRO A 278 -11.53 12.93 14.21
N LYS A 279 -10.51 13.03 13.36
CA LYS A 279 -9.81 11.85 12.84
C LYS A 279 -8.96 11.21 13.94
N SER A 280 -8.65 9.93 13.79
CA SER A 280 -7.68 9.27 14.65
C SER A 280 -6.28 9.75 14.28
N LEU A 281 -5.47 10.12 15.28
CA LEU A 281 -4.10 10.60 15.02
C LEU A 281 -3.27 9.59 14.19
N PRO A 282 -3.35 8.26 14.42
CA PRO A 282 -2.65 7.29 13.58
C PRO A 282 -3.08 7.31 12.12
N SER A 283 -4.36 7.59 11.80
CA SER A 283 -4.81 7.66 10.40
C SER A 283 -4.17 8.84 9.66
N CYS A 284 -4.01 9.99 10.33
CA CYS A 284 -3.41 11.18 9.72
C CYS A 284 -1.89 11.05 9.54
N LEU A 285 -1.20 10.39 10.48
CA LEU A 285 0.26 10.25 10.44
C LEU A 285 0.76 9.11 9.55
N THR A 286 -0.12 8.16 9.22
CA THR A 286 0.22 7.04 8.32
C THR A 286 -0.08 7.38 6.86
N ALA A 287 -1.01 8.31 6.62
CA ALA A 287 -1.57 8.67 5.30
C ALA A 287 -0.77 9.71 4.53
#